data_AF-A0A0F7JQ06-F1
#
_entry.id   AF-A0A0F7JQ06-F1
#
_cell.length_a   1.000
_cell.length_b   1.000
_cell.length_c   1.000
_cell.angle_alpha   90.00
_cell.angle_beta   90.00
_cell.angle_gamma   90.00
#
_symmetry.space_group_name_H-M   'P 1'
#
loop_
_entity.id
_entity.type
_entity.pdbx_description
1 polymer ?
#
loop_
_entity_poly.entity_id
_entity_poly.type
_entity_poly.pdbx_seq_one_letter_code
_entity_poly.pdbx_strand_id
1 'polypeptide(L)'
;MLGGMTAPTFSHELSVASALAREAGALLLAHLRAGFTVEHKTSADDPVTIADREASALIMTALAAAFPADGLLSEEETDDRARLGHDRVWIVDPIDGTKEFSTGLPDYCVSIGLAVGGEPVLGVVYAPETDELFSGVVGQGVTLNGQPAPMPGSGPDWRVAVSDTEHGRELHRTSLPGMKPSGSIALKLARIAAGQVDATFTMSPRSEWDIAAGHALLRAAGGDLRRRDGRPVRYNQPRPHIEQGLIGGAPAALDWLEGQLRGHRLPVAHLGLTSGDPAWTLLPETDRAALDGHPGVNVRHASGEVLALLVVDPATRQVERAEGDAFHLDRLTRDVTRALGTVQS
;
A
#
# COMPACT_ATOMS: atom_id res chain seq x y z
N MET A 1 2.17 -20.44 36.48
CA MET A 1 3.43 -20.02 35.85
C MET A 1 3.29 -20.31 34.36
N LEU A 2 2.91 -19.30 33.58
CA LEU A 2 2.94 -19.39 32.12
C LEU A 2 4.24 -18.71 31.70
N GLY A 3 5.16 -19.49 31.13
CA GLY A 3 6.48 -19.04 30.73
C GLY A 3 6.36 -17.86 29.76
N GLY A 4 7.05 -16.77 30.09
CA GLY A 4 7.20 -15.63 29.22
C GLY A 4 7.95 -16.06 27.96
N MET A 5 7.21 -16.29 26.88
CA MET A 5 7.76 -16.21 25.54
C MET A 5 8.14 -14.74 25.33
N THR A 6 9.43 -14.43 25.42
CA THR A 6 9.96 -13.15 24.94
C THR A 6 9.55 -13.00 23.49
N ALA A 7 8.78 -11.97 23.16
CA ALA A 7 8.46 -11.65 21.77
C ALA A 7 9.78 -11.59 20.96
N PRO A 8 9.81 -12.11 19.73
CA PRO A 8 11.01 -12.07 18.91
C PRO A 8 11.50 -10.62 18.79
N THR A 9 12.78 -10.41 19.10
CA THR A 9 13.42 -9.10 19.00
C THR A 9 14.04 -8.97 17.62
N PHE A 10 13.39 -8.24 16.72
CA PHE A 10 13.89 -7.94 15.37
C PHE A 10 15.00 -6.86 15.34
N SER A 11 15.85 -6.82 16.37
CA SER A 11 16.83 -5.72 16.54
C SER A 11 17.93 -5.76 15.47
N HIS A 12 18.35 -6.96 15.05
CA HIS A 12 19.33 -7.12 13.99
C HIS A 12 18.73 -6.72 12.63
N GLU A 13 17.53 -7.21 12.33
CA GLU A 13 16.75 -6.85 11.15
C GLU A 13 16.54 -5.34 11.04
N LEU A 14 16.13 -4.69 12.13
CA LEU A 14 15.87 -3.25 12.16
C LEU A 14 17.15 -2.45 11.90
N SER A 15 18.26 -2.88 12.49
CA SER A 15 19.57 -2.24 12.28
C SER A 15 20.04 -2.37 10.83
N VAL A 16 19.92 -3.55 10.23
CA VAL A 16 20.32 -3.79 8.84
C VAL A 16 19.45 -2.97 7.90
N ALA A 17 18.12 -3.07 8.01
CA ALA A 17 17.19 -2.33 7.17
C ALA A 17 17.35 -0.81 7.29
N SER A 18 17.59 -0.30 8.50
CA SER A 18 17.85 1.13 8.74
C SER A 18 19.13 1.63 8.07
N ALA A 19 20.19 0.82 8.10
CA ALA A 19 21.44 1.16 7.42
C ALA A 19 21.25 1.16 5.90
N LEU A 20 20.62 0.11 5.35
CA LEU A 20 20.36 -0.01 3.92
C LEU A 20 19.46 1.11 3.39
N ALA A 21 18.42 1.49 4.13
CA ALA A 21 17.57 2.61 3.73
C ALA A 21 18.35 3.92 3.62
N ARG A 22 19.28 4.19 4.56
CA ARG A 22 20.14 5.38 4.52
C ARG A 22 21.16 5.32 3.38
N GLU A 23 21.78 4.16 3.15
CA GLU A 23 22.73 3.96 2.05
C GLU A 23 22.07 4.16 0.68
N ALA A 24 20.91 3.53 0.47
CA ALA A 24 20.09 3.73 -0.72
C ALA A 24 19.66 5.20 -0.86
N GLY A 25 19.16 5.83 0.21
CA GLY A 25 18.78 7.25 0.16
C GLY A 25 19.93 8.19 -0.19
N ALA A 26 21.15 7.92 0.32
CA ALA A 26 22.34 8.68 -0.06
C ALA A 26 22.70 8.51 -1.55
N LEU A 27 22.52 7.29 -2.09
CA LEU A 27 22.68 7.00 -3.52
C LEU A 27 21.66 7.78 -4.37
N LEU A 28 20.38 7.79 -3.96
CA LEU A 28 19.33 8.56 -4.63
C LEU A 28 19.63 10.07 -4.67
N LEU A 29 20.06 10.64 -3.53
CA LEU A 29 20.49 12.04 -3.46
C LEU A 29 21.69 12.33 -4.36
N ALA A 30 22.61 11.38 -4.51
CA ALA A 30 23.74 11.54 -5.42
C ALA A 30 23.29 11.63 -6.89
N HIS A 31 22.33 10.78 -7.29
CA HIS A 31 21.71 10.85 -8.63
C HIS A 31 21.00 12.18 -8.88
N LEU A 32 20.23 12.68 -7.90
CA LEU A 32 19.59 14.00 -8.00
C LEU A 32 20.60 15.14 -8.15
N ARG A 33 21.68 15.11 -7.36
CA ARG A 33 22.74 16.14 -7.39
C ARG A 33 23.59 16.12 -8.65
N ALA A 34 23.80 14.94 -9.23
CA ALA A 34 24.43 14.83 -10.54
C ALA A 34 23.61 15.55 -11.63
N GLY A 35 22.35 15.89 -11.33
CA GLY A 35 21.35 16.34 -12.27
C GLY A 35 20.95 15.15 -13.13
N PHE A 36 19.66 14.92 -13.35
CA PHE A 36 19.18 13.96 -14.36
C PHE A 36 19.77 14.32 -15.74
N THR A 37 21.02 13.93 -16.01
CA THR A 37 21.85 14.49 -17.09
C THR A 37 21.65 13.69 -18.36
N VAL A 38 20.43 13.33 -18.71
CA VAL A 38 20.13 12.78 -20.03
C VAL A 38 18.76 13.28 -20.43
N GLU A 39 18.72 14.09 -21.49
CA GLU A 39 17.51 14.41 -22.25
C GLU A 39 16.61 13.18 -22.32
N HIS A 40 15.32 13.35 -22.03
CA HIS A 40 14.25 12.35 -22.17
C HIS A 40 14.51 11.35 -23.30
N LYS A 41 15.25 10.28 -23.00
CA LYS A 41 15.32 9.09 -23.82
C LYS A 41 14.37 8.13 -23.17
N THR A 42 13.21 8.02 -23.81
CA THR A 42 12.15 7.05 -23.54
C THR A 42 12.65 5.64 -23.84
N SER A 43 13.63 5.16 -23.07
CA SER A 43 14.20 3.81 -23.09
C SER A 43 14.69 3.41 -21.70
N ALA A 44 15.16 2.17 -21.57
CA ALA A 44 15.69 1.56 -20.33
C ALA A 44 16.89 2.30 -19.66
N ASP A 45 17.22 3.50 -20.12
CA ASP A 45 18.35 4.37 -19.74
C ASP A 45 17.88 5.72 -19.16
N ASP A 46 16.62 5.85 -18.73
CA ASP A 46 16.16 7.02 -17.95
C ASP A 46 16.96 7.08 -16.63
N PRO A 47 17.56 8.22 -16.24
CA PRO A 47 18.32 8.29 -15.00
C PRO A 47 17.50 7.98 -13.74
N VAL A 48 16.17 8.11 -13.78
CA VAL A 48 15.28 7.59 -12.72
C VAL A 48 15.40 6.07 -12.62
N THR A 49 15.30 5.37 -13.74
CA THR A 49 15.44 3.91 -13.81
C THR A 49 16.82 3.44 -13.37
N ILE A 50 17.88 4.21 -13.63
CA ILE A 50 19.23 3.88 -13.15
C ILE A 50 19.31 3.99 -11.63
N ALA A 51 18.84 5.11 -11.07
CA ALA A 51 18.83 5.32 -9.62
C ALA A 51 18.03 4.22 -8.89
N ASP A 52 16.89 3.85 -9.45
CA ASP A 52 15.99 2.84 -8.90
C ASP A 52 16.63 1.44 -8.92
N ARG A 53 17.21 1.04 -10.06
CA ARG A 53 17.94 -0.23 -10.18
C ARG A 53 19.15 -0.32 -9.26
N GLU A 54 19.93 0.76 -9.13
CA GLU A 54 21.11 0.76 -8.26
C GLU A 54 20.71 0.69 -6.78
N ALA A 55 19.66 1.40 -6.38
CA ALA A 55 19.10 1.31 -5.03
C ALA A 55 18.53 -0.10 -4.75
N SER A 56 17.76 -0.66 -5.69
CA SER A 56 17.26 -2.05 -5.61
C SER A 56 18.41 -3.03 -5.43
N ALA A 57 19.41 -3.00 -6.33
CA ALA A 57 20.53 -3.93 -6.30
C ALA A 57 21.30 -3.86 -4.96
N LEU A 58 21.52 -2.65 -4.42
CA LEU A 58 22.15 -2.45 -3.12
C LEU A 58 21.35 -3.11 -2.00
N ILE A 59 20.05 -2.80 -1.90
CA ILE A 59 19.19 -3.30 -0.82
C ILE A 59 19.04 -4.82 -0.91
N MET A 60 18.70 -5.32 -2.11
CA MET A 60 18.36 -6.73 -2.32
C MET A 60 19.58 -7.64 -2.13
N THR A 61 20.75 -7.23 -2.62
CA THR A 61 22.00 -7.99 -2.43
C THR A 61 22.36 -8.09 -0.94
N ALA A 62 22.26 -6.98 -0.21
CA ALA A 62 22.61 -6.95 1.20
C ALA A 62 21.60 -7.73 2.06
N LEU A 63 20.30 -7.64 1.77
CA LEU A 63 19.27 -8.42 2.45
C LEU A 63 19.45 -9.92 2.19
N ALA A 64 19.72 -10.34 0.95
CA ALA A 64 19.99 -11.74 0.61
C ALA A 64 21.20 -12.29 1.38
N ALA A 65 22.25 -11.48 1.52
CA ALA A 65 23.46 -11.87 2.24
C ALA A 65 23.25 -11.94 3.76
N ALA A 66 22.50 -10.99 4.34
CA ALA A 66 22.22 -10.93 5.78
C ALA A 66 21.18 -11.97 6.22
N PHE A 67 20.19 -12.27 5.37
CA PHE A 67 19.05 -13.12 5.68
C PHE A 67 18.82 -14.18 4.58
N PRO A 68 19.76 -15.12 4.38
CA PRO A 68 19.71 -16.07 3.26
C PRO A 68 18.55 -17.09 3.31
N ALA A 69 17.80 -17.14 4.42
CA ALA A 69 16.64 -18.01 4.59
C ALA A 69 15.30 -17.28 4.38
N ASP A 70 15.31 -15.96 4.18
CA ASP A 70 14.11 -15.15 3.98
C ASP A 70 13.83 -15.01 2.47
N GLY A 71 12.55 -14.88 2.10
CA GLY A 71 12.16 -14.52 0.74
C GLY A 71 12.34 -13.03 0.48
N LEU A 72 12.42 -12.63 -0.78
CA LEU A 72 12.55 -11.24 -1.19
C LEU A 72 11.47 -10.88 -2.23
N LEU A 73 10.94 -9.67 -2.15
CA LEU A 73 10.02 -9.07 -3.11
C LEU A 73 10.39 -7.59 -3.28
N SER A 74 10.57 -7.13 -4.51
CA SER A 74 10.86 -5.73 -4.82
C SER A 74 10.03 -5.28 -6.02
N GLU A 75 9.71 -3.99 -6.10
CA GLU A 75 9.09 -3.38 -7.30
C GLU A 75 9.95 -3.61 -8.55
N GLU A 76 11.26 -3.41 -8.41
CA GLU A 76 12.20 -3.34 -9.54
C GLU A 76 12.76 -4.70 -9.96
N GLU A 77 12.55 -5.73 -9.16
CA GLU A 77 13.05 -7.08 -9.43
C GLU A 77 11.95 -7.97 -10.01
N THR A 78 12.37 -8.96 -10.80
CA THR A 78 11.42 -9.99 -11.23
C THR A 78 10.94 -10.78 -10.01
N ASP A 79 9.62 -10.88 -9.83
CA ASP A 79 9.01 -11.66 -8.75
C ASP A 79 9.36 -13.16 -8.85
N ASP A 80 10.35 -13.59 -8.06
CA ASP A 80 10.65 -15.01 -7.88
C ASP A 80 9.64 -15.66 -6.94
N ARG A 81 8.80 -16.50 -7.54
CA ARG A 81 7.76 -17.29 -6.88
C ARG A 81 8.27 -18.17 -5.74
N ALA A 82 9.58 -18.47 -5.69
CA ALA A 82 10.19 -19.17 -4.56
C ALA A 82 9.88 -18.50 -3.21
N ARG A 83 9.74 -17.16 -3.17
CA ARG A 83 9.39 -16.39 -1.95
C ARG A 83 8.13 -16.89 -1.25
N LEU A 84 7.18 -17.47 -2.00
CA LEU A 84 5.92 -17.97 -1.43
C LEU A 84 6.10 -19.18 -0.52
N GLY A 85 7.24 -19.87 -0.62
CA GLY A 85 7.61 -20.95 0.29
C GLY A 85 8.24 -20.48 1.60
N HIS A 86 8.55 -19.18 1.73
CA HIS A 86 9.20 -18.61 2.91
C HIS A 86 8.17 -17.98 3.86
N ASP A 87 8.34 -18.23 5.15
CA ASP A 87 7.52 -17.61 6.20
C ASP A 87 7.86 -16.13 6.40
N ARG A 88 9.15 -15.80 6.28
CA ARG A 88 9.70 -14.44 6.39
C ARG A 88 10.01 -13.90 5.01
N VAL A 89 9.48 -12.73 4.66
CA VAL A 89 9.73 -12.07 3.37
C VAL A 89 10.01 -10.59 3.56
N TRP A 90 11.14 -10.13 3.01
CA TRP A 90 11.44 -8.72 2.87
C TRP A 90 10.76 -8.16 1.62
N ILE A 91 10.07 -7.04 1.78
CA ILE A 91 9.28 -6.40 0.75
C ILE A 91 9.77 -4.96 0.62
N VAL A 92 10.30 -4.62 -0.55
CA VAL A 92 11.11 -3.42 -0.77
C VAL A 92 10.53 -2.58 -1.90
N ASP A 93 10.43 -1.29 -1.67
CA ASP A 93 10.30 -0.29 -2.73
C ASP A 93 11.53 0.64 -2.64
N PRO A 94 12.46 0.57 -3.60
CA PRO A 94 13.67 1.38 -3.59
C PRO A 94 13.37 2.88 -3.75
N ILE A 95 12.28 3.26 -4.45
CA ILE A 95 11.82 4.65 -4.63
C ILE A 95 10.29 4.71 -4.69
N ASP A 96 9.63 4.70 -3.52
CA ASP A 96 8.19 5.03 -3.46
C ASP A 96 8.04 6.54 -3.67
N GLY A 97 7.17 6.94 -4.60
CA GLY A 97 7.07 8.33 -5.05
C GLY A 97 8.03 8.68 -6.20
N THR A 98 8.22 7.77 -7.16
CA THR A 98 9.05 7.97 -8.37
C THR A 98 8.74 9.27 -9.13
N LYS A 99 7.46 9.70 -9.15
CA LYS A 99 7.06 10.98 -9.74
C LYS A 99 7.65 12.16 -8.96
N GLU A 100 7.57 12.13 -7.63
CA GLU A 100 8.15 13.15 -6.77
C GLU A 100 9.68 13.17 -6.91
N PHE A 101 10.32 12.01 -6.90
CA PHE A 101 11.76 11.87 -7.15
C PHE A 101 12.19 12.47 -8.50
N SER A 102 11.55 12.08 -9.60
CA SER A 102 11.88 12.57 -10.95
C SER A 102 11.63 14.06 -11.16
N THR A 103 10.77 14.66 -10.33
CA THR A 103 10.47 16.10 -10.37
C THR A 103 11.21 16.91 -9.32
N GLY A 104 12.09 16.28 -8.52
CA GLY A 104 12.85 16.92 -7.45
C GLY A 104 11.98 17.40 -6.27
N LEU A 105 10.80 16.82 -6.11
CA LEU A 105 9.92 17.08 -4.96
C LEU A 105 10.33 16.17 -3.79
N PRO A 106 10.22 16.62 -2.53
CA PRO A 106 10.77 15.91 -1.38
C PRO A 106 9.95 14.72 -0.88
N ASP A 107 8.80 14.44 -1.49
CA ASP A 107 7.81 13.48 -1.01
C ASP A 107 7.99 12.07 -1.62
N TYR A 108 9.24 11.60 -1.65
CA TYR A 108 9.65 10.23 -2.01
C TYR A 108 10.44 9.59 -0.86
N CYS A 109 10.52 8.26 -0.85
CA CYS A 109 11.28 7.53 0.17
C CYS A 109 11.77 6.16 -0.30
N VAL A 110 12.76 5.63 0.44
CA VAL A 110 13.10 4.20 0.42
C VAL A 110 12.21 3.48 1.44
N SER A 111 11.55 2.41 1.04
CA SER A 111 10.64 1.62 1.87
C SER A 111 11.13 0.16 1.98
N ILE A 112 11.36 -0.30 3.22
CA ILE A 112 11.83 -1.67 3.50
C ILE A 112 10.95 -2.26 4.61
N GLY A 113 10.10 -3.23 4.25
CA GLY A 113 9.22 -3.96 5.15
C GLY A 113 9.65 -5.41 5.33
N LEU A 114 9.35 -5.98 6.51
CA LEU A 114 9.45 -7.41 6.75
C LEU A 114 8.07 -7.94 7.14
N ALA A 115 7.61 -8.95 6.39
CA ALA A 115 6.42 -9.72 6.70
C ALA A 115 6.78 -11.12 7.23
N VAL A 116 6.02 -11.61 8.21
CA VAL A 116 6.14 -12.97 8.77
C VAL A 116 4.77 -13.60 8.79
N GLY A 117 4.60 -14.77 8.18
CA GLY A 117 3.29 -15.43 8.04
C GLY A 117 2.25 -14.56 7.32
N GLY A 118 2.69 -13.68 6.42
CA GLY A 118 1.84 -12.72 5.71
C GLY A 118 1.40 -11.49 6.53
N GLU A 119 1.93 -11.31 7.74
CA GLU A 119 1.69 -10.16 8.61
C GLU A 119 2.90 -9.21 8.61
N PRO A 120 2.72 -7.89 8.49
CA PRO A 120 3.82 -6.93 8.57
C PRO A 120 4.28 -6.79 10.03
N VAL A 121 5.57 -7.03 10.30
CA VAL A 121 6.12 -7.04 11.67
C VAL A 121 7.19 -5.97 11.93
N LEU A 122 7.86 -5.50 10.88
CA LEU A 122 8.91 -4.49 10.95
C LEU A 122 8.85 -3.62 9.69
N GLY A 123 9.07 -2.33 9.88
CA GLY A 123 9.11 -1.37 8.78
C GLY A 123 10.20 -0.32 8.99
N VAL A 124 10.86 0.03 7.89
CA VAL A 124 11.78 1.15 7.78
C VAL A 124 11.37 1.96 6.57
N VAL A 125 11.18 3.27 6.77
CA VAL A 125 10.90 4.22 5.69
C VAL A 125 11.88 5.39 5.85
N TYR A 126 12.66 5.70 4.82
CA TYR A 126 13.62 6.80 4.83
C TYR A 126 13.30 7.82 3.75
N ALA A 127 13.00 9.05 4.16
CA ALA A 127 12.86 10.20 3.26
C ALA A 127 14.20 10.96 3.18
N PRO A 128 14.97 10.85 2.08
CA PRO A 128 16.34 11.38 2.03
C PRO A 128 16.40 12.91 2.03
N GLU A 129 15.47 13.59 1.36
CA GLU A 129 15.43 15.06 1.27
C GLU A 129 15.20 15.74 2.61
N THR A 130 14.39 15.13 3.48
CA THR A 130 14.09 15.65 4.82
C THR A 130 14.97 15.02 5.92
N ASP A 131 15.84 14.06 5.55
CA ASP A 131 16.61 13.20 6.46
C ASP A 131 15.74 12.61 7.58
N GLU A 132 14.59 12.06 7.22
CA GLU A 132 13.66 11.43 8.16
C GLU A 132 13.71 9.90 8.00
N LEU A 133 14.33 9.22 8.97
CA LEU A 133 14.29 7.77 9.09
C LEU A 133 13.23 7.35 10.12
N PHE A 134 12.14 6.79 9.62
CA PHE A 134 11.11 6.14 10.42
C PHE A 134 11.44 4.65 10.52
N SER A 135 11.50 4.12 11.74
CA SER A 135 11.80 2.69 11.95
C SER A 135 11.02 2.15 13.14
N GLY A 136 10.51 0.92 13.04
CA GLY A 136 9.71 0.34 14.10
C GLY A 136 9.44 -1.14 13.93
N VAL A 137 9.12 -1.77 15.06
CA VAL A 137 8.74 -3.18 15.16
C VAL A 137 7.39 -3.25 15.87
N VAL A 138 6.48 -4.05 15.34
CA VAL A 138 5.14 -4.22 15.92
C VAL A 138 5.27 -4.68 17.37
N GLY A 139 4.62 -3.96 18.28
CA GLY A 139 4.71 -4.19 19.73
C GLY A 139 5.90 -3.52 20.44
N GLN A 140 6.81 -2.84 19.71
CA GLN A 140 7.95 -2.12 20.29
C GLN A 140 7.91 -0.61 20.06
N GLY A 141 6.99 -0.12 19.22
CA GLY A 141 6.85 1.29 18.91
C GLY A 141 7.63 1.73 17.66
N VAL A 142 7.61 3.03 17.41
CA VAL A 142 8.25 3.69 16.26
C VAL A 142 9.24 4.72 16.76
N THR A 143 10.34 4.86 16.03
CA THR A 143 11.30 5.95 16.18
C THR A 143 11.39 6.79 14.92
N LEU A 144 11.64 8.08 15.09
CA LEU A 144 12.04 9.02 14.06
C LEU A 144 13.48 9.44 14.35
N ASN A 145 14.40 9.12 13.44
CA ASN A 145 15.83 9.39 13.60
C ASN A 145 16.40 8.87 14.94
N GLY A 146 15.96 7.67 15.34
CA GLY A 146 16.38 7.00 16.57
C GLY A 146 15.76 7.54 17.86
N GLN A 147 14.91 8.57 17.78
CA GLN A 147 14.15 9.07 18.93
C GLN A 147 12.72 8.49 18.92
N PRO A 148 12.16 8.07 20.06
CA PRO A 148 10.77 7.60 20.13
C PRO A 148 9.79 8.62 19.54
N ALA A 149 8.90 8.15 18.66
CA ALA A 149 7.91 8.97 17.97
C ALA A 149 6.51 8.35 18.18
N PRO A 150 5.88 8.58 19.34
CA PRO A 150 4.57 8.00 19.61
C PRO A 150 3.49 8.69 18.77
N MET A 151 2.56 7.89 18.25
CA MET A 151 1.35 8.42 17.62
C MET A 151 0.54 9.21 18.66
N PRO A 152 0.25 10.50 18.43
CA PRO A 152 -0.47 11.34 19.36
C PRO A 152 -1.94 10.91 19.45
N GLY A 153 -2.57 11.25 20.57
CA GLY A 153 -4.00 11.06 20.77
C GLY A 153 -4.87 11.98 19.89
N SER A 154 -6.16 11.69 19.86
CA SER A 154 -7.18 12.38 19.05
C SER A 154 -7.22 13.89 19.23
N GLY A 155 -7.50 14.63 18.13
CA GLY A 155 -7.79 16.07 18.13
C GLY A 155 -9.00 16.42 17.24
N PRO A 156 -9.56 17.64 17.37
CA PRO A 156 -10.75 18.05 16.59
C PRO A 156 -10.44 18.31 15.10
N ASP A 157 -9.18 18.59 14.76
CA ASP A 157 -8.74 18.98 13.41
C ASP A 157 -7.82 17.91 12.81
N TRP A 158 -8.42 16.92 12.14
CA TRP A 158 -7.68 15.82 11.50
C TRP A 158 -6.88 16.30 10.28
N ARG A 159 -5.60 15.95 10.21
CA ARG A 159 -4.70 16.17 9.06
C ARG A 159 -4.71 14.93 8.17
N VAL A 160 -5.21 15.07 6.95
CA VAL A 160 -5.33 13.95 6.01
C VAL A 160 -4.33 14.10 4.87
N ALA A 161 -3.36 13.20 4.78
CA ALA A 161 -2.42 13.21 3.66
C ALA A 161 -3.02 12.44 2.47
N VAL A 162 -3.08 13.05 1.29
CA VAL A 162 -3.68 12.45 0.09
C VAL A 162 -2.83 12.77 -1.14
N SER A 163 -2.66 11.84 -2.07
CA SER A 163 -1.90 12.14 -3.29
C SER A 163 -2.69 13.05 -4.23
N ASP A 164 -1.99 13.93 -4.94
CA ASP A 164 -2.61 14.81 -5.93
C ASP A 164 -3.35 14.04 -7.02
N THR A 165 -2.81 12.87 -7.41
CA THR A 165 -3.42 11.99 -8.40
C THR A 165 -4.77 11.44 -7.90
N GLU A 166 -4.87 11.12 -6.61
CA GLU A 166 -6.11 10.67 -5.97
C GLU A 166 -7.11 11.83 -5.87
N HIS A 167 -6.62 13.02 -5.51
CA HIS A 167 -7.42 14.24 -5.48
C HIS A 167 -8.08 14.52 -6.84
N GLY A 168 -7.29 14.44 -7.92
CA GLY A 168 -7.77 14.68 -9.28
C GLY A 168 -8.66 13.58 -9.86
N ARG A 169 -8.50 12.32 -9.47
CA ARG A 169 -9.23 11.19 -10.08
C ARG A 169 -10.52 10.81 -9.38
N GLU A 170 -10.50 10.79 -8.05
CA GLU A 170 -11.57 10.18 -7.24
C GLU A 170 -12.29 11.22 -6.37
N LEU A 171 -11.59 12.29 -6.00
CA LEU A 171 -12.10 13.35 -5.12
C LEU A 171 -12.41 14.66 -5.83
N HIS A 172 -12.42 14.67 -7.17
CA HIS A 172 -12.68 15.87 -7.99
C HIS A 172 -13.99 16.61 -7.66
N ARG A 173 -14.86 16.01 -6.82
CA ARG A 173 -16.14 16.57 -6.34
C ARG A 173 -16.25 16.66 -4.81
N THR A 174 -15.21 16.31 -4.05
CA THR A 174 -15.29 16.17 -2.59
C THR A 174 -13.96 16.51 -1.94
N SER A 175 -13.90 17.67 -1.28
CA SER A 175 -12.79 18.01 -0.39
C SER A 175 -13.16 17.60 1.03
N LEU A 176 -12.33 16.79 1.67
CA LEU A 176 -12.46 16.49 3.09
C LEU A 176 -11.68 17.54 3.91
N PRO A 177 -12.16 17.92 5.11
CA PRO A 177 -11.43 18.80 5.99
C PRO A 177 -10.01 18.30 6.27
N GLY A 178 -9.04 19.21 6.27
CA GLY A 178 -7.65 18.92 6.65
C GLY A 178 -6.83 18.16 5.62
N MET A 179 -7.33 17.97 4.39
CA MET A 179 -6.57 17.36 3.30
C MET A 179 -5.34 18.18 2.91
N LYS A 180 -4.20 17.49 2.76
CA LYS A 180 -2.95 18.04 2.23
C LYS A 180 -2.35 17.10 1.18
N PRO A 181 -1.91 17.63 0.03
CA PRO A 181 -1.13 16.89 -0.96
C PRO A 181 0.07 16.19 -0.33
N SER A 182 0.28 14.91 -0.67
CA SER A 182 1.51 14.17 -0.39
C SER A 182 1.65 12.94 -1.29
N GLY A 183 2.84 12.76 -1.87
CA GLY A 183 3.15 11.80 -2.92
C GLY A 183 3.16 10.35 -2.44
N SER A 184 4.34 9.89 -2.01
CA SER A 184 4.63 8.53 -1.51
C SER A 184 3.62 8.06 -0.46
N ILE A 185 3.07 6.86 -0.65
CA ILE A 185 2.16 6.26 0.34
C ILE A 185 2.92 5.67 1.52
N ALA A 186 4.08 5.06 1.31
CA ALA A 186 4.94 4.57 2.39
C ALA A 186 5.30 5.71 3.35
N LEU A 187 5.68 6.88 2.81
CA LEU A 187 5.98 8.08 3.59
C LEU A 187 4.74 8.60 4.31
N LYS A 188 3.57 8.66 3.67
CA LYS A 188 2.32 9.03 4.36
C LYS A 188 2.05 8.14 5.57
N LEU A 189 2.14 6.82 5.42
CA LEU A 189 1.90 5.88 6.52
C LEU A 189 2.94 6.04 7.64
N ALA A 190 4.21 6.23 7.29
CA ALA A 190 5.29 6.48 8.25
C ALA A 190 5.10 7.79 9.03
N ARG A 191 4.73 8.88 8.35
CA ARG A 191 4.42 10.17 8.96
C ARG A 191 3.19 10.10 9.88
N ILE A 192 2.20 9.27 9.56
CA ILE A 192 1.08 8.98 10.48
C ILE A 192 1.58 8.26 11.72
N ALA A 193 2.39 7.21 11.54
CA ALA A 193 2.94 6.44 12.65
C ALA A 193 3.77 7.31 13.63
N ALA A 194 4.45 8.34 13.11
CA ALA A 194 5.18 9.33 13.90
C ALA A 194 4.35 10.55 14.34
N GLY A 195 3.04 10.60 14.06
CA GLY A 195 2.16 11.65 14.52
C GLY A 195 2.19 12.99 13.78
N GLN A 196 2.84 13.03 12.62
CA GLN A 196 2.96 14.25 11.81
C GLN A 196 1.71 14.54 10.97
N VAL A 197 0.93 13.50 10.68
CA VAL A 197 -0.40 13.52 10.06
C VAL A 197 -1.27 12.45 10.73
N ASP A 198 -2.58 12.45 10.49
CA ASP A 198 -3.51 11.63 11.28
C ASP A 198 -4.16 10.49 10.48
N ALA A 199 -4.39 10.70 9.18
CA ALA A 199 -4.97 9.69 8.31
C ALA A 199 -4.57 9.87 6.84
N THR A 200 -4.79 8.82 6.06
CA THR A 200 -4.68 8.79 4.60
C THR A 200 -5.69 7.82 4.00
N PHE A 201 -5.97 7.98 2.72
CA PHE A 201 -6.70 6.99 1.93
C PHE A 201 -6.24 7.00 0.48
N THR A 202 -6.52 5.92 -0.22
CA THR A 202 -6.41 5.84 -1.68
C THR A 202 -7.44 4.86 -2.22
N MET A 203 -8.08 5.21 -3.34
CA MET A 203 -8.93 4.31 -4.11
C MET A 203 -8.19 3.74 -5.32
N SER A 204 -7.00 4.28 -5.60
CA SER A 204 -6.10 3.75 -6.61
C SER A 204 -5.42 2.47 -6.08
N PRO A 205 -5.12 1.49 -6.96
CA PRO A 205 -4.41 0.28 -6.57
C PRO A 205 -3.06 0.56 -5.92
N ARG A 206 -2.62 -0.37 -5.08
CA ARG A 206 -1.28 -0.37 -4.48
C ARG A 206 -0.66 -1.75 -4.57
N SER A 207 0.65 -1.80 -4.57
CA SER A 207 1.39 -3.04 -4.43
C SER A 207 1.79 -3.28 -2.99
N GLU A 208 2.21 -4.52 -2.67
CA GLU A 208 2.68 -4.86 -1.33
C GLU A 208 3.88 -4.01 -0.91
N TRP A 209 4.79 -3.68 -1.84
CA TRP A 209 5.99 -2.88 -1.60
C TRP A 209 5.69 -1.41 -1.26
N ASP A 210 4.66 -0.83 -1.86
CA ASP A 210 4.19 0.52 -1.53
C ASP A 210 3.78 0.67 -0.05
N ILE A 211 3.27 -0.41 0.58
CA ILE A 211 2.59 -0.31 1.88
C ILE A 211 3.18 -1.16 3.00
N ALA A 212 4.00 -2.18 2.72
CA ALA A 212 4.45 -3.15 3.74
C ALA A 212 5.17 -2.48 4.92
N ALA A 213 6.17 -1.65 4.63
CA ALA A 213 6.93 -0.94 5.66
C ALA A 213 6.06 0.06 6.42
N GLY A 214 5.29 0.88 5.70
CA GLY A 214 4.40 1.86 6.27
C GLY A 214 3.30 1.25 7.15
N HIS A 215 2.75 0.10 6.76
CA HIS A 215 1.77 -0.64 7.54
C HIS A 215 2.39 -1.22 8.82
N ALA A 216 3.60 -1.79 8.74
CA ALA A 216 4.32 -2.24 9.93
C ALA A 216 4.54 -1.10 10.94
N LEU A 217 4.96 0.07 10.45
CA LEU A 217 5.13 1.28 11.27
C LEU A 217 3.82 1.72 11.92
N LEU A 218 2.73 1.78 11.16
CA LEU A 218 1.41 2.11 11.70
C LEU A 218 1.00 1.17 12.83
N ARG A 219 1.10 -0.14 12.62
CA ARG A 219 0.78 -1.14 13.65
C ARG A 219 1.68 -1.02 14.87
N ALA A 220 2.98 -0.77 14.68
CA ALA A 220 3.92 -0.55 15.77
C ALA A 220 3.56 0.67 16.61
N ALA A 221 2.98 1.71 16.00
CA ALA A 221 2.51 2.92 16.67
C ALA A 221 1.07 2.83 17.22
N GLY A 222 0.36 1.71 17.00
CA GLY A 222 -1.03 1.52 17.43
C GLY A 222 -2.10 2.03 16.46
N GLY A 223 -1.71 2.39 15.24
CA GLY A 223 -2.60 2.66 14.11
C GLY A 223 -2.90 1.39 13.30
N ASP A 224 -3.62 1.58 12.19
CA ASP A 224 -4.08 0.48 11.34
C ASP A 224 -4.16 0.89 9.86
N LEU A 225 -4.08 -0.09 8.95
CA LEU A 225 -4.28 0.07 7.52
C LEU A 225 -5.32 -0.97 7.05
N ARG A 226 -6.48 -0.47 6.61
CA ARG A 226 -7.64 -1.31 6.28
C ARG A 226 -7.96 -1.23 4.80
N ARG A 227 -8.34 -2.37 4.21
CA ARG A 227 -9.02 -2.37 2.92
C ARG A 227 -10.47 -1.92 3.11
N ARG A 228 -10.96 -1.13 2.17
CA ARG A 228 -12.34 -0.63 2.18
C ARG A 228 -13.38 -1.70 1.90
N ASP A 229 -12.97 -2.83 1.35
CA ASP A 229 -13.82 -4.01 1.19
C ASP A 229 -13.94 -4.85 2.48
N GLY A 230 -13.27 -4.44 3.56
CA GLY A 230 -13.32 -5.09 4.87
C GLY A 230 -12.44 -6.34 4.99
N ARG A 231 -11.76 -6.76 3.91
CA ARG A 231 -10.82 -7.89 3.96
C ARG A 231 -9.49 -7.44 4.60
N PRO A 232 -8.74 -8.35 5.24
CA PRO A 232 -7.45 -7.99 5.81
C PRO A 232 -6.43 -7.68 4.71
N VAL A 233 -5.49 -6.77 5.00
CA VAL A 233 -4.26 -6.63 4.22
C VAL A 233 -3.35 -7.80 4.59
N ARG A 234 -2.86 -8.53 3.58
CA ARG A 234 -1.98 -9.68 3.71
C ARG A 234 -0.81 -9.51 2.75
N TYR A 235 0.35 -9.99 3.18
CA TYR A 235 1.61 -9.88 2.43
C TYR A 235 2.11 -11.26 1.99
N ASN A 236 3.12 -11.27 1.14
CA ASN A 236 3.63 -12.45 0.45
C ASN A 236 2.54 -13.17 -0.35
N GLN A 237 1.64 -12.41 -1.02
CA GLN A 237 0.56 -13.00 -1.78
C GLN A 237 1.04 -13.46 -3.17
N PRO A 238 0.37 -14.47 -3.77
CA PRO A 238 0.57 -14.85 -5.15
C PRO A 238 0.42 -13.71 -6.16
N ARG A 239 -0.38 -12.70 -5.82
CA ARG A 239 -0.48 -11.46 -6.58
C ARG A 239 -0.24 -10.32 -5.60
N PRO A 240 0.94 -9.69 -5.61
CA PRO A 240 1.31 -8.67 -4.63
C PRO A 240 0.69 -7.30 -4.97
N HIS A 241 -0.52 -7.29 -5.51
CA HIS A 241 -1.27 -6.10 -5.89
C HIS A 241 -2.62 -6.08 -5.19
N ILE A 242 -2.99 -4.90 -4.73
CA ILE A 242 -4.20 -4.61 -3.96
C ILE A 242 -4.98 -3.57 -4.76
N GLU A 243 -5.95 -4.05 -5.53
CA GLU A 243 -6.80 -3.21 -6.38
C GLU A 243 -7.88 -2.46 -5.59
N GLN A 244 -8.10 -2.84 -4.34
CA GLN A 244 -9.15 -2.26 -3.50
C GLN A 244 -8.63 -1.05 -2.74
N GLY A 245 -9.49 -0.06 -2.54
CA GLY A 245 -9.13 1.15 -1.80
C GLY A 245 -8.68 0.85 -0.37
N LEU A 246 -7.74 1.64 0.12
CA LEU A 246 -7.15 1.56 1.44
C LEU A 246 -7.45 2.83 2.25
N ILE A 247 -7.55 2.66 3.57
CA ILE A 247 -7.57 3.74 4.57
C ILE A 247 -6.55 3.43 5.65
N GLY A 248 -5.73 4.40 6.03
CA GLY A 248 -4.70 4.25 7.05
C GLY A 248 -4.74 5.40 8.04
N GLY A 249 -4.52 5.16 9.32
CA GLY A 249 -4.69 6.21 10.32
C GLY A 249 -4.53 5.76 11.77
N ALA A 250 -4.54 6.75 12.66
CA ALA A 250 -4.85 6.53 14.07
C ALA A 250 -6.30 6.02 14.24
N PRO A 251 -6.63 5.21 15.27
CA PRO A 251 -7.97 4.60 15.39
C PRO A 251 -9.13 5.61 15.30
N ALA A 252 -9.07 6.70 16.06
CA ALA A 252 -10.12 7.74 16.03
C ALA A 252 -10.17 8.52 14.70
N ALA A 253 -9.02 8.69 14.03
CA ALA A 253 -8.95 9.33 12.73
C ALA A 253 -9.55 8.44 11.63
N LEU A 254 -9.34 7.12 11.71
CA LEU A 254 -9.93 6.13 10.82
C LEU A 254 -11.46 6.13 10.93
N ASP A 255 -12.00 6.09 12.16
CA ASP A 255 -13.45 6.10 12.36
C ASP A 255 -14.09 7.36 11.78
N TRP A 256 -13.46 8.53 11.99
CA TRP A 256 -13.89 9.78 11.39
C TRP A 256 -13.80 9.75 9.86
N LEU A 257 -12.66 9.29 9.32
CA LEU A 257 -12.42 9.25 7.87
C LEU A 257 -13.40 8.30 7.18
N GLU A 258 -13.66 7.11 7.74
CA GLU A 258 -14.69 6.19 7.24
C GLU A 258 -16.06 6.87 7.18
N GLY A 259 -16.43 7.62 8.23
CA GLY A 259 -17.64 8.43 8.27
C GLY A 259 -17.69 9.47 7.15
N GLN A 260 -16.58 10.18 6.92
CA GLN A 260 -16.48 11.15 5.83
C GLN A 260 -16.61 10.49 4.45
N LEU A 261 -15.89 9.40 4.19
CA LEU A 261 -15.93 8.70 2.91
C LEU A 261 -17.34 8.15 2.63
N ARG A 262 -18.02 7.62 3.66
CA ARG A 262 -19.40 7.14 3.56
C ARG A 262 -20.39 8.27 3.32
N GLY A 263 -20.27 9.38 4.05
CA GLY A 263 -21.13 10.56 3.91
C GLY A 263 -21.06 11.19 2.51
N HIS A 264 -19.89 11.12 1.88
CA HIS A 264 -19.67 11.58 0.50
C HIS A 264 -19.94 10.51 -0.57
N ARG A 265 -20.51 9.36 -0.18
CA ARG A 265 -20.83 8.25 -1.09
C ARG A 265 -19.64 7.77 -1.94
N LEU A 266 -18.43 7.80 -1.40
CA LEU A 266 -17.25 7.32 -2.13
C LEU A 266 -17.35 5.80 -2.38
N PRO A 267 -17.24 5.33 -3.64
CA PRO A 267 -17.44 3.92 -3.97
C PRO A 267 -16.43 2.98 -3.31
N VAL A 268 -16.84 1.73 -3.11
CA VAL A 268 -16.00 0.59 -2.75
C VAL A 268 -16.10 -0.44 -3.87
N ALA A 269 -14.95 -0.97 -4.30
CA ALA A 269 -14.91 -2.13 -5.20
C ALA A 269 -14.62 -3.40 -4.38
N HIS A 270 -15.36 -4.47 -4.65
CA HIS A 270 -15.09 -5.82 -4.17
C HIS A 270 -14.83 -6.70 -5.39
N LEU A 271 -13.65 -7.32 -5.44
CA LEU A 271 -13.30 -8.28 -6.47
C LEU A 271 -13.38 -9.71 -5.90
N GLY A 272 -14.01 -10.62 -6.64
CA GLY A 272 -14.30 -11.98 -6.15
C GLY A 272 -15.17 -11.97 -4.89
N LEU A 273 -16.27 -11.24 -4.91
CA LEU A 273 -17.27 -11.18 -3.84
C LEU A 273 -17.92 -12.55 -3.62
N THR A 274 -18.07 -12.96 -2.36
CA THR A 274 -18.66 -14.23 -1.94
C THR A 274 -19.83 -14.01 -0.98
N SER A 275 -20.64 -15.05 -0.74
CA SER A 275 -21.74 -15.01 0.24
C SER A 275 -21.30 -14.80 1.69
N GLY A 276 -20.01 -14.94 2.00
CA GLY A 276 -19.42 -14.60 3.29
C GLY A 276 -19.08 -13.10 3.45
N ASP A 277 -19.01 -12.33 2.36
CA ASP A 277 -18.70 -10.91 2.43
C ASP A 277 -19.97 -10.09 2.77
N PRO A 278 -19.92 -9.12 3.70
CA PRO A 278 -21.09 -8.32 4.06
C PRO A 278 -21.76 -7.61 2.86
N ALA A 279 -20.95 -7.21 1.88
CA ALA A 279 -21.43 -6.57 0.66
C ALA A 279 -22.27 -7.49 -0.25
N TRP A 280 -22.24 -8.81 -0.04
CA TRP A 280 -23.13 -9.76 -0.75
C TRP A 280 -24.61 -9.45 -0.53
N THR A 281 -24.94 -8.95 0.66
CA THR A 281 -26.33 -8.61 1.03
C THR A 281 -26.91 -7.46 0.20
N LEU A 282 -26.05 -6.67 -0.45
CA LEU A 282 -26.44 -5.55 -1.31
C LEU A 282 -26.97 -6.01 -2.68
N LEU A 283 -26.64 -7.24 -3.10
CA LEU A 283 -27.17 -7.81 -4.33
C LEU A 283 -28.67 -8.12 -4.17
N PRO A 284 -29.49 -7.93 -5.22
CA PRO A 284 -30.86 -8.42 -5.27
C PRO A 284 -30.95 -9.92 -4.93
N GLU A 285 -32.05 -10.34 -4.32
CA GLU A 285 -32.23 -11.75 -3.92
C GLU A 285 -32.07 -12.73 -5.09
N THR A 286 -32.57 -12.36 -6.28
CA THR A 286 -32.41 -13.13 -7.51
C THR A 286 -30.95 -13.30 -7.91
N ASP A 287 -30.14 -12.26 -7.75
CA ASP A 287 -28.71 -12.29 -8.07
C ASP A 287 -27.93 -13.11 -7.06
N ARG A 288 -28.25 -12.98 -5.77
CA ARG A 288 -27.64 -13.82 -4.73
C ARG A 288 -27.92 -15.30 -4.97
N ALA A 289 -29.14 -15.66 -5.38
CA ALA A 289 -29.48 -17.04 -5.69
C ALA A 289 -28.77 -17.56 -6.95
N ALA A 290 -28.62 -16.73 -7.99
CA ALA A 290 -28.00 -17.12 -9.25
C ALA A 290 -26.47 -17.18 -9.20
N LEU A 291 -25.84 -16.35 -8.36
CA LEU A 291 -24.39 -16.17 -8.32
C LEU A 291 -23.73 -16.84 -7.11
N ASP A 292 -24.47 -17.45 -6.19
CA ASP A 292 -23.88 -18.12 -5.02
C ASP A 292 -22.88 -19.21 -5.45
N GLY A 293 -21.68 -19.17 -4.86
CA GLY A 293 -20.57 -20.03 -5.23
C GLY A 293 -19.84 -19.66 -6.51
N HIS A 294 -20.27 -18.63 -7.26
CA HIS A 294 -19.56 -18.18 -8.46
C HIS A 294 -18.24 -17.45 -8.08
N PRO A 295 -17.08 -17.88 -8.60
CA PRO A 295 -15.77 -17.35 -8.16
C PRO A 295 -15.44 -15.96 -8.73
N GLY A 296 -16.26 -15.49 -9.67
CA GLY A 296 -15.99 -14.34 -10.53
C GLY A 296 -16.89 -13.13 -10.31
N VAL A 297 -17.60 -13.04 -9.18
CA VAL A 297 -18.53 -11.93 -8.92
C VAL A 297 -17.76 -10.70 -8.47
N ASN A 298 -17.90 -9.57 -9.16
CA ASN A 298 -17.25 -8.32 -8.79
C ASN A 298 -18.29 -7.21 -8.71
N VAL A 299 -18.21 -6.36 -7.69
CA VAL A 299 -19.17 -5.27 -7.50
C VAL A 299 -18.47 -3.97 -7.16
N ARG A 300 -19.08 -2.86 -7.59
CA ARG A 300 -18.78 -1.52 -7.10
C ARG A 300 -20.04 -0.99 -6.44
N HIS A 301 -19.95 -0.54 -5.19
CA HIS A 301 -21.11 -0.08 -4.42
C HIS A 301 -20.79 1.21 -3.65
N ALA A 302 -21.83 1.97 -3.29
CA ALA A 302 -21.69 3.11 -2.40
C ALA A 302 -22.97 3.29 -1.57
N SER A 303 -22.80 3.53 -0.26
CA SER A 303 -23.91 3.84 0.66
C SER A 303 -25.06 2.82 0.63
N GLY A 304 -24.73 1.53 0.46
CA GLY A 304 -25.71 0.44 0.44
C GLY A 304 -26.33 0.14 -0.93
N GLU A 305 -25.91 0.82 -1.99
CA GLU A 305 -26.42 0.62 -3.34
C GLU A 305 -25.32 0.06 -4.26
N VAL A 306 -25.66 -0.98 -5.04
CA VAL A 306 -24.79 -1.50 -6.10
C VAL A 306 -24.80 -0.51 -7.27
N LEU A 307 -23.62 -0.02 -7.63
CA LEU A 307 -23.41 0.91 -8.75
C LEU A 307 -23.06 0.17 -10.03
N ALA A 308 -22.31 -0.93 -9.91
CA ALA A 308 -21.97 -1.82 -11.01
C ALA A 308 -21.75 -3.26 -10.52
N LEU A 309 -22.12 -4.23 -11.37
CA LEU A 309 -21.88 -5.66 -11.21
C LEU A 309 -21.18 -6.18 -12.47
N LEU A 310 -20.08 -6.91 -12.28
CA LEU A 310 -19.34 -7.56 -13.35
C LEU A 310 -19.03 -9.00 -12.94
N VAL A 311 -19.53 -9.96 -13.70
CA VAL A 311 -19.28 -11.39 -13.52
C VAL A 311 -18.34 -11.86 -14.62
N VAL A 312 -17.19 -12.41 -14.22
CA VAL A 312 -16.14 -12.86 -15.13
C VAL A 312 -15.70 -14.26 -14.75
N ASP A 313 -15.66 -15.20 -15.69
CA ASP A 313 -15.00 -16.48 -15.46
C ASP A 313 -13.49 -16.25 -15.22
N PRO A 314 -12.95 -16.54 -14.03
CA PRO A 314 -11.55 -16.24 -13.73
C PRO A 314 -10.54 -17.10 -14.51
N ALA A 315 -10.98 -18.24 -15.07
CA ALA A 315 -10.11 -19.13 -15.86
C ALA A 315 -10.03 -18.68 -17.32
N THR A 316 -11.18 -18.41 -17.95
CA THR A 316 -11.26 -17.99 -19.36
C THR A 316 -11.13 -16.49 -19.56
N ARG A 317 -11.36 -15.71 -18.49
CA ARG A 317 -11.45 -14.24 -18.47
C ARG A 317 -12.64 -13.71 -19.28
N GLN A 318 -13.62 -14.55 -19.60
CA GLN A 318 -14.81 -14.17 -20.33
C GLN A 318 -15.79 -13.41 -19.42
N VAL A 319 -16.31 -12.28 -19.89
CA VAL A 319 -17.38 -11.54 -19.23
C VAL A 319 -18.70 -12.25 -19.46
N GLU A 320 -19.32 -12.71 -18.37
CA GLU A 320 -20.60 -13.43 -18.41
C GLU A 320 -21.78 -12.48 -18.20
N ARG A 321 -21.58 -11.43 -17.39
CA ARG A 321 -22.59 -10.43 -17.05
C ARG A 321 -21.93 -9.09 -16.72
N ALA A 322 -22.53 -8.01 -17.21
CA ALA A 322 -22.05 -6.65 -16.97
C ALA A 322 -23.25 -5.70 -16.86
N GLU A 323 -23.45 -5.10 -15.68
CA GLU A 323 -24.63 -4.30 -15.35
C GLU A 323 -24.27 -3.08 -14.48
N GLY A 324 -25.14 -2.06 -14.52
CA GLY A 324 -25.04 -0.85 -13.71
C GLY A 324 -24.69 0.41 -14.51
N ASP A 325 -24.25 1.44 -13.79
CA ASP A 325 -23.83 2.70 -14.39
C ASP A 325 -22.55 2.53 -15.23
N ALA A 326 -22.52 3.13 -16.42
CA ALA A 326 -21.42 2.94 -17.37
C ALA A 326 -20.06 3.43 -16.84
N PHE A 327 -20.04 4.53 -16.07
CA PHE A 327 -18.81 5.04 -15.48
C PHE A 327 -18.28 4.09 -14.40
N HIS A 328 -19.17 3.58 -13.53
CA HIS A 328 -18.79 2.63 -12.50
C HIS A 328 -18.40 1.26 -13.05
N LEU A 329 -19.04 0.82 -14.14
CA LEU A 329 -18.72 -0.43 -14.82
C LEU A 329 -17.37 -0.38 -15.53
N ASP A 330 -17.04 0.72 -16.22
CA ASP A 330 -15.70 0.92 -16.82
C ASP A 330 -14.60 0.83 -15.74
N ARG A 331 -14.82 1.49 -14.61
CA ARG A 331 -13.88 1.47 -13.48
C ARG A 331 -13.72 0.07 -12.91
N LEU A 332 -14.83 -0.62 -12.63
CA LEU A 332 -14.81 -1.99 -12.12
C LEU A 332 -14.12 -2.96 -13.10
N THR A 333 -14.37 -2.80 -14.40
CA THR A 333 -13.74 -3.60 -15.46
C THR A 333 -12.23 -3.38 -15.50
N ARG A 334 -11.76 -2.14 -15.32
CA ARG A 334 -10.33 -1.85 -15.20
C ARG A 334 -9.69 -2.50 -13.98
N ASP A 335 -10.35 -2.43 -12.83
CA ASP A 335 -9.84 -3.04 -11.59
C ASP A 335 -9.78 -4.58 -11.72
N VAL A 336 -10.80 -5.20 -12.31
CA VAL A 336 -10.80 -6.65 -12.63
C VAL A 336 -9.73 -7.02 -13.65
N THR A 337 -9.55 -6.21 -14.69
CA THR A 337 -8.54 -6.43 -15.73
C THR A 337 -7.12 -6.39 -15.15
N ARG A 338 -6.84 -5.50 -14.21
CA ARG A 338 -5.55 -5.50 -13.49
C ARG A 338 -5.37 -6.76 -12.65
N ALA A 339 -6.42 -7.15 -11.92
CA ALA A 339 -6.37 -8.31 -11.05
C ALA A 339 -6.22 -9.66 -11.78
N LEU A 340 -6.88 -9.82 -12.94
CA LEU A 340 -7.01 -11.10 -13.65
C LEU A 340 -6.27 -11.15 -15.00
N GLY A 341 -5.84 -10.00 -15.51
CA GLY A 341 -5.44 -9.81 -16.92
C GLY A 341 -6.62 -9.37 -17.79
N THR A 342 -6.33 -9.07 -19.07
CA THR A 342 -7.33 -8.62 -20.06
C THR A 342 -8.55 -9.53 -20.10
N VAL A 343 -9.72 -8.96 -19.77
CA VAL A 343 -11.01 -9.63 -19.88
C VAL A 343 -11.51 -9.65 -21.32
N GLN A 344 -12.26 -10.69 -21.68
CA GLN A 344 -12.80 -10.92 -23.01
C GLN A 344 -14.30 -10.66 -23.02
N SER A 345 -14.75 -9.81 -23.93
CA SER A 345 -16.17 -9.58 -24.21
C SER A 345 -16.75 -10.65 -25.12
#